data_AF-A0A7X8G185-F1
#
_entry.id   AF-A0A7X8G185-F1
#
_cell.length_a   1.000
_cell.length_b   1.000
_cell.length_c   1.000
_cell.angle_alpha   90.00
_cell.angle_beta   90.00
_cell.angle_gamma   90.00
#
_symmetry.space_group_name_H-M   'P 1'
#
loop_
_entity.id
_entity.type
_entity.pdbx_description
1 polymer ?
#
loop_
_entity_poly.entity_id
_entity_poly.type
_entity_poly.pdbx_seq_one_letter_code
_entity_poly.pdbx_strand_id
1 'polypeptide(L)'
;MKKLLFIAAALAMIFTACNNTTPQPEEPINQEVSIEEYYPIMENTKYSYEGEGNEFATYTVLVDYISDNRIQIRNDNGGTESITVLEIKDEQLSILYSRGETYFRQNFLNGEYEDGKVLLKTPLKEGNSWAYDENTRATITSLSKEVVTRLGNYEALEVTLEGEQGKTINYYAKDMGLVKTISLGDGYEVSSTLSSVENNMPLIQTITLFYPNADGSLDTIDVQIEFNTNDEPIDVIEKMVKELSLHEVLSPNTTINELYFDEEENSVHVDLSEDFIREMNAGASFEALILQSLTNTLGNYYGVGEVYITIDGGPYESGHIIIREGEPSLVNFDNVNPKE
;
A
#
# COMPACT_ATOMS: atom_id res chain seq x y z
N MET A 1 -86.33 -21.55 -19.33
CA MET A 1 -85.26 -21.12 -18.39
C MET A 1 -83.95 -21.73 -18.86
N LYS A 2 -82.93 -20.87 -19.06
CA LYS A 2 -81.46 -21.08 -18.94
C LYS A 2 -80.97 -22.54 -18.83
N LYS A 3 -79.94 -23.06 -19.51
CA LYS A 3 -78.71 -22.54 -20.16
C LYS A 3 -78.04 -23.80 -20.77
N LEU A 4 -77.52 -23.76 -22.01
CA LEU A 4 -76.08 -23.68 -22.35
C LEU A 4 -75.20 -24.79 -21.71
N LEU A 5 -74.29 -25.50 -22.39
CA LEU A 5 -73.83 -25.45 -23.78
C LEU A 5 -72.84 -26.62 -24.08
N PHE A 6 -72.95 -27.19 -25.29
CA PHE A 6 -71.95 -27.80 -26.19
C PHE A 6 -70.85 -28.76 -25.71
N ILE A 7 -71.01 -30.03 -26.11
CA ILE A 7 -69.95 -31.00 -26.44
C ILE A 7 -69.65 -30.82 -27.94
N ALA A 8 -68.40 -30.57 -28.33
CA ALA A 8 -67.96 -30.67 -29.71
C ALA A 8 -66.53 -31.25 -29.79
N ALA A 9 -66.44 -32.35 -30.53
CA ALA A 9 -65.23 -33.10 -30.85
C ALA A 9 -64.47 -32.47 -32.03
N ALA A 10 -63.15 -32.68 -32.06
CA ALA A 10 -62.29 -32.89 -33.25
C ALA A 10 -60.83 -32.72 -32.78
N LEU A 11 -60.06 -33.81 -32.62
CA LEU A 11 -59.35 -34.58 -33.64
C LEU A 11 -58.27 -33.78 -34.40
N ALA A 12 -57.05 -34.27 -34.24
CA ALA A 12 -55.76 -33.72 -34.67
C ALA A 12 -55.64 -33.42 -36.17
N MET A 13 -54.80 -32.43 -36.50
CA MET A 13 -53.96 -32.48 -37.70
C MET A 13 -52.70 -31.62 -37.53
N ILE A 14 -51.57 -32.25 -37.86
CA ILE A 14 -50.20 -31.73 -37.87
C ILE A 14 -50.05 -30.79 -39.07
N PHE A 15 -49.46 -29.60 -38.84
CA PHE A 15 -48.80 -28.84 -39.90
C PHE A 15 -47.42 -28.41 -39.42
N THR A 16 -46.41 -29.04 -40.02
CA THR A 16 -45.03 -28.56 -40.07
C THR A 16 -44.97 -27.25 -40.85
N ALA A 17 -44.46 -26.19 -40.22
CA ALA A 17 -44.02 -24.98 -40.91
C ALA A 17 -42.56 -24.72 -40.54
N CYS A 18 -41.67 -24.87 -41.52
CA CYS A 18 -40.29 -24.41 -41.46
C CYS A 18 -40.30 -22.89 -41.30
N ASN A 19 -39.82 -22.38 -40.17
CA ASN A 19 -39.45 -20.96 -40.06
C ASN A 19 -37.94 -20.85 -40.22
N ASN A 20 -37.55 -20.32 -41.39
CA ASN A 20 -36.23 -19.75 -41.62
C ASN A 20 -35.97 -18.69 -40.53
N THR A 21 -35.19 -19.06 -39.52
CA THR A 21 -34.70 -18.09 -38.55
C THR A 21 -33.40 -17.55 -39.13
N THR A 22 -33.50 -16.44 -39.86
CA THR A 22 -32.36 -15.59 -40.14
C THR A 22 -31.74 -15.21 -38.79
N PRO A 23 -30.42 -15.32 -38.57
CA PRO A 23 -29.82 -14.83 -37.34
C PRO A 23 -30.10 -13.33 -37.29
N GLN A 24 -30.84 -12.90 -36.28
CA GLN A 24 -30.92 -11.49 -35.94
C GLN A 24 -29.48 -11.06 -35.59
N PRO A 25 -28.98 -9.92 -36.10
CA PRO A 25 -27.70 -9.40 -35.63
C PRO A 25 -27.81 -9.27 -34.12
N GLU A 26 -26.94 -9.97 -33.39
CA GLU A 26 -26.75 -9.70 -31.96
C GLU A 26 -26.43 -8.21 -31.87
N GLU A 27 -27.30 -7.44 -31.21
CA GLU A 27 -26.93 -6.09 -30.82
C GLU A 27 -25.63 -6.21 -30.03
N PRO A 28 -24.62 -5.36 -30.31
CA PRO A 28 -23.38 -5.42 -29.56
C PRO A 28 -23.76 -5.20 -28.11
N ILE A 29 -23.56 -6.22 -27.27
CA ILE A 29 -23.58 -6.05 -25.84
C ILE A 29 -22.46 -5.05 -25.56
N ASN A 30 -22.83 -3.79 -25.39
CA ASN A 30 -21.94 -2.75 -24.90
C ASN A 30 -21.67 -3.10 -23.44
N GLN A 31 -20.82 -4.11 -23.20
CA GLN A 31 -20.26 -4.37 -21.88
C GLN A 31 -19.46 -3.12 -21.53
N GLU A 32 -20.02 -2.28 -20.67
CA GLU A 32 -19.28 -1.21 -20.03
C GLU A 32 -18.14 -1.86 -19.24
N VAL A 33 -16.92 -1.75 -19.78
CA VAL A 33 -15.72 -2.30 -19.17
C VAL A 33 -15.35 -1.43 -17.98
N SER A 34 -15.17 -2.07 -16.81
CA SER A 34 -14.86 -1.37 -15.56
C SER A 34 -13.37 -1.09 -15.41
N ILE A 35 -13.00 -0.13 -14.54
CA ILE A 35 -11.60 0.21 -14.27
C ILE A 35 -10.93 -0.88 -13.43
N GLU A 36 -11.70 -1.50 -12.55
CA GLU A 36 -11.30 -2.59 -11.66
C GLU A 36 -10.82 -3.81 -12.43
N GLU A 37 -11.35 -4.06 -13.64
CA GLU A 37 -10.83 -5.08 -14.55
C GLU A 37 -9.40 -4.81 -15.01
N TYR A 38 -8.99 -3.54 -15.12
CA TYR A 38 -7.65 -3.12 -15.52
C TYR A 38 -6.76 -2.70 -14.36
N TYR A 39 -7.27 -2.74 -13.13
CA TYR A 39 -6.49 -2.51 -11.92
C TYR A 39 -7.06 -3.34 -10.76
N PRO A 40 -6.93 -4.68 -10.82
CA PRO A 40 -7.42 -5.54 -9.77
C PRO A 40 -6.59 -5.36 -8.51
N ILE A 41 -7.27 -5.31 -7.37
CA ILE A 41 -6.64 -5.17 -6.06
C ILE A 41 -6.40 -6.58 -5.50
N MET A 42 -5.16 -6.94 -5.20
CA MET A 42 -4.79 -8.24 -4.67
C MET A 42 -3.97 -8.09 -3.38
N GLU A 43 -4.48 -8.66 -2.29
CA GLU A 43 -3.78 -8.73 -1.00
C GLU A 43 -2.55 -9.62 -1.08
N ASN A 44 -1.49 -9.25 -0.36
CA ASN A 44 -0.25 -10.03 -0.23
C ASN A 44 0.37 -10.39 -1.58
N THR A 45 0.27 -9.49 -2.56
CA THR A 45 0.82 -9.71 -3.90
C THR A 45 2.02 -8.81 -4.14
N LYS A 46 3.11 -9.44 -4.57
CA LYS A 46 4.32 -8.75 -5.04
C LYS A 46 4.39 -8.82 -6.56
N TYR A 47 4.52 -7.66 -7.19
CA TYR A 47 4.78 -7.51 -8.62
C TYR A 47 6.26 -7.14 -8.80
N SER A 48 6.94 -7.76 -9.76
CA SER A 48 8.31 -7.38 -10.12
C SER A 48 8.38 -6.92 -11.56
N TYR A 49 8.99 -5.78 -11.82
CA TYR A 49 9.17 -5.19 -13.14
C TYR A 49 10.65 -5.19 -13.51
N GLU A 50 10.97 -5.72 -14.68
CA GLU A 50 12.30 -5.64 -15.26
C GLU A 50 12.46 -4.33 -16.02
N GLY A 51 13.54 -3.60 -15.70
CA GLY A 51 13.83 -2.30 -16.26
C GLY A 51 14.93 -2.29 -17.32
N GLU A 52 14.80 -1.38 -18.29
CA GLU A 52 15.82 -1.03 -19.26
C GLU A 52 15.99 0.50 -19.32
N GLY A 53 17.20 0.96 -19.63
CA GLY A 53 17.53 2.38 -19.83
C GLY A 53 18.25 3.05 -18.64
N ASN A 54 17.92 2.70 -17.40
CA ASN A 54 18.66 3.12 -16.20
C ASN A 54 18.55 2.11 -15.04
N GLU A 55 19.32 2.33 -13.99
CA GLU A 55 19.39 1.47 -12.79
C GLU A 55 18.13 1.46 -11.92
N PHE A 56 17.27 2.48 -12.04
CA PHE A 56 16.03 2.63 -11.26
C PHE A 56 14.79 2.12 -12.01
N ALA A 57 14.95 1.63 -13.24
CA ALA A 57 13.85 1.16 -14.08
C ALA A 57 13.33 -0.21 -13.62
N THR A 58 14.16 -0.98 -12.91
CA THR A 58 13.76 -2.24 -12.28
C THR A 58 13.18 -1.91 -10.92
N TYR A 59 11.97 -2.38 -10.64
CA TYR A 59 11.33 -2.14 -9.34
C TYR A 59 10.36 -3.25 -8.97
N THR A 60 9.99 -3.29 -7.70
CA THR A 60 8.94 -4.16 -7.18
C THR A 60 7.81 -3.33 -6.59
N VAL A 61 6.61 -3.90 -6.59
CA VAL A 61 5.41 -3.31 -5.99
C VAL A 61 4.81 -4.31 -5.02
N LEU A 62 4.52 -3.87 -3.80
CA LEU A 62 3.78 -4.63 -2.79
C LEU A 62 2.55 -3.85 -2.34
N VAL A 63 1.49 -4.55 -1.94
CA VAL A 63 0.27 -3.93 -1.42
C VAL A 63 0.34 -3.85 0.10
N ASP A 64 0.55 -2.64 0.62
CA ASP A 64 0.64 -2.39 2.06
C ASP A 64 -0.76 -2.40 2.69
N TYR A 65 -1.69 -1.60 2.17
CA TYR A 65 -3.04 -1.46 2.75
C TYR A 65 -4.12 -1.43 1.68
N ILE A 66 -5.31 -1.92 2.04
CA ILE A 66 -6.53 -1.87 1.24
C ILE A 66 -7.69 -1.52 2.18
N SER A 67 -8.48 -0.53 1.80
CA SER A 67 -9.73 -0.19 2.47
C SER A 67 -10.75 0.30 1.45
N ASP A 68 -11.87 -0.42 1.33
CA ASP A 68 -12.94 -0.17 0.36
C ASP A 68 -12.40 0.00 -1.08
N ASN A 69 -12.31 1.25 -1.54
CA ASN A 69 -11.88 1.62 -2.87
C ASN A 69 -10.49 2.30 -2.91
N ARG A 70 -9.80 2.35 -1.77
CA ARG A 70 -8.45 2.89 -1.63
C ARG A 70 -7.42 1.79 -1.42
N ILE A 71 -6.25 1.98 -2.00
CA ILE A 71 -5.12 1.05 -1.93
C ILE A 71 -3.85 1.83 -1.66
N GLN A 72 -3.00 1.34 -0.77
CA GLN A 72 -1.64 1.83 -0.59
C GLN A 72 -0.68 0.78 -1.11
N ILE A 73 0.12 1.16 -2.10
CA ILE A 73 1.19 0.33 -2.62
C ILE A 73 2.55 0.89 -2.21
N ARG A 74 3.51 0.00 -2.06
CA ARG A 74 4.92 0.29 -1.84
C ARG A 74 5.70 -0.05 -3.10
N ASN A 75 6.50 0.89 -3.58
CA ASN A 75 7.41 0.69 -4.70
C ASN A 75 8.86 0.71 -4.19
N ASP A 76 9.65 -0.27 -4.57
CA ASP A 76 11.09 -0.33 -4.31
C ASP A 76 11.84 -0.50 -5.63
N ASN A 77 12.67 0.47 -6.00
CA ASN A 77 13.47 0.46 -7.23
C ASN A 77 14.97 0.18 -6.99
N GLY A 78 15.33 -0.29 -5.80
CA GLY A 78 16.71 -0.53 -5.36
C GLY A 78 17.51 0.72 -4.99
N GLY A 79 17.01 1.92 -5.33
CA GLY A 79 17.56 3.20 -4.89
C GLY A 79 16.78 3.82 -3.72
N THR A 80 15.45 3.70 -3.74
CA THR A 80 14.57 4.20 -2.69
C THR A 80 13.28 3.40 -2.63
N GLU A 81 12.63 3.46 -1.46
CA GLU A 81 11.27 3.00 -1.27
C GLU A 81 10.31 4.18 -1.24
N SER A 82 9.15 4.01 -1.85
CA SER A 82 8.08 5.01 -1.84
C SER A 82 6.75 4.34 -1.61
N ILE A 83 5.80 5.08 -1.05
CA ILE A 83 4.40 4.66 -0.98
C ILE A 83 3.54 5.49 -1.91
N THR A 84 2.42 4.93 -2.34
CA THR A 84 1.43 5.63 -3.16
C THR A 84 0.05 5.19 -2.74
N VAL A 85 -0.83 6.16 -2.43
CA VAL A 85 -2.25 5.92 -2.18
C VAL A 85 -3.01 6.13 -3.48
N LEU A 86 -3.77 5.12 -3.88
CA LEU A 86 -4.62 5.08 -5.05
C LEU A 86 -6.08 4.99 -4.62
N GLU A 87 -6.98 5.55 -5.42
CA GLU A 87 -8.42 5.45 -5.21
C GLU A 87 -9.13 5.13 -6.53
N ILE A 88 -10.04 4.17 -6.49
CA ILE A 88 -10.99 3.89 -7.56
C ILE A 88 -12.34 4.51 -7.19
N LYS A 89 -12.72 5.61 -7.81
CA LYS A 89 -13.95 6.33 -7.49
C LYS A 89 -14.45 7.10 -8.70
N ASP A 90 -15.77 7.23 -8.81
CA ASP A 90 -16.42 8.02 -9.89
C ASP A 90 -15.89 7.62 -11.27
N GLU A 91 -15.78 6.30 -11.48
CA GLU A 91 -15.26 5.66 -12.68
C GLU A 91 -13.87 6.15 -13.11
N GLN A 92 -13.01 6.45 -12.13
CA GLN A 92 -11.62 6.86 -12.31
C GLN A 92 -10.70 6.11 -11.34
N LEU A 93 -9.50 5.76 -11.80
CA LEU A 93 -8.38 5.39 -10.95
C LEU A 93 -7.49 6.62 -10.80
N SER A 94 -7.20 7.04 -9.57
CA SER A 94 -6.38 8.22 -9.31
C SER A 94 -5.31 7.95 -8.26
N ILE A 95 -4.14 8.57 -8.41
CA ILE A 95 -3.15 8.71 -7.33
C ILE A 95 -3.59 9.88 -6.46
N LEU A 96 -3.88 9.61 -5.19
CA LEU A 96 -4.24 10.63 -4.21
C LEU A 96 -3.02 11.17 -3.46
N TYR A 97 -2.06 10.30 -3.15
CA TYR A 97 -0.89 10.64 -2.36
C TYR A 97 0.31 9.84 -2.81
N SER A 98 1.50 10.43 -2.70
CA SER A 98 2.76 9.74 -2.96
C SER A 98 3.85 10.34 -2.09
N ARG A 99 4.61 9.47 -1.42
CA ARG A 99 5.70 9.84 -0.53
C ARG A 99 6.93 9.02 -0.89
N GLY A 100 8.00 9.70 -1.29
CA GLY A 100 9.31 9.10 -1.48
C GLY A 100 9.98 8.78 -0.15
N GLU A 101 11.12 8.08 -0.18
CA GLU A 101 11.98 7.80 0.98
C GLU A 101 11.20 7.27 2.20
N THR A 102 10.20 6.43 1.96
CA THR A 102 9.33 5.88 3.00
C THR A 102 9.71 4.44 3.27
N TYR A 103 10.65 4.24 4.19
CA TYR A 103 11.22 2.92 4.53
C TYR A 103 10.52 2.22 5.69
N PHE A 104 9.66 2.93 6.42
CA PHE A 104 8.79 2.36 7.45
C PHE A 104 7.41 2.03 6.88
N ARG A 105 6.63 1.27 7.65
CA ARG A 105 5.23 1.00 7.36
C ARG A 105 4.34 1.92 8.18
N GLN A 106 3.37 2.52 7.52
CA GLN A 106 2.33 3.38 8.10
C GLN A 106 1.14 3.39 7.15
N ASN A 107 -0.06 3.40 7.71
CA ASN A 107 -1.30 3.49 6.95
C ASN A 107 -1.61 4.95 6.60
N PHE A 108 -1.58 5.29 5.32
CA PHE A 108 -1.92 6.62 4.81
C PHE A 108 -3.30 6.64 4.12
N LEU A 109 -4.08 5.55 4.14
CA LEU A 109 -5.35 5.49 3.41
C LEU A 109 -6.38 6.52 3.87
N ASN A 110 -6.35 6.89 5.16
CA ASN A 110 -7.34 7.76 5.79
C ASN A 110 -7.04 9.25 5.64
N GLY A 111 -5.98 9.64 4.92
CA GLY A 111 -5.67 11.03 4.66
C GLY A 111 -6.76 11.75 3.87
N GLU A 112 -6.93 13.04 4.15
CA GLU A 112 -7.72 13.95 3.33
C GLU A 112 -6.85 14.46 2.17
N TYR A 113 -7.09 13.93 0.98
CA TYR A 113 -6.33 14.25 -0.21
C TYR A 113 -7.20 15.04 -1.21
N GLU A 114 -6.67 16.17 -1.64
CA GLU A 114 -7.25 16.98 -2.73
C GLU A 114 -6.41 16.80 -4.01
N ASP A 115 -7.03 17.02 -5.18
CA ASP A 115 -6.33 17.11 -6.47
C ASP A 115 -5.49 15.88 -6.88
N GLY A 116 -6.07 14.68 -6.77
CA GLY A 116 -5.44 13.45 -7.23
C GLY A 116 -5.15 13.40 -8.74
N LYS A 117 -4.08 12.69 -9.13
CA LYS A 117 -3.69 12.50 -10.54
C LYS A 117 -4.39 11.29 -11.14
N VAL A 118 -5.26 11.52 -12.12
CA VAL A 118 -6.06 10.47 -12.76
C VAL A 118 -5.19 9.61 -13.69
N LEU A 119 -5.13 8.31 -13.43
CA LEU A 119 -4.42 7.30 -14.22
C LEU A 119 -5.29 6.65 -15.29
N LEU A 120 -6.53 6.30 -14.95
CA LEU A 120 -7.53 5.72 -15.86
C LEU A 120 -8.86 6.43 -15.66
N LYS A 121 -9.61 6.62 -16.75
CA LYS A 121 -10.90 7.32 -16.73
C LYS A 121 -11.85 6.75 -17.78
N THR A 122 -13.07 6.43 -17.37
CA THR A 122 -14.13 6.06 -18.31
C THR A 122 -14.58 7.26 -19.17
N PRO A 123 -15.20 7.00 -20.33
CA PRO A 123 -15.30 5.70 -20.99
C PRO A 123 -13.93 5.18 -21.46
N LEU A 124 -13.68 3.88 -21.31
CA LEU A 124 -12.48 3.21 -21.83
C LEU A 124 -12.59 3.08 -23.36
N LYS A 125 -12.33 4.17 -24.06
CA LYS A 125 -12.39 4.28 -25.53
C LYS A 125 -11.16 5.03 -26.05
N GLU A 126 -10.71 4.65 -27.25
CA GLU A 126 -9.63 5.38 -27.92
C GLU A 126 -10.00 6.87 -28.10
N GLY A 127 -9.02 7.73 -27.84
CA GLY A 127 -9.18 9.18 -27.87
C GLY A 127 -9.85 9.78 -26.63
N ASN A 128 -10.32 8.99 -25.65
CA ASN A 128 -10.70 9.55 -24.36
C ASN A 128 -9.47 10.15 -23.67
N SER A 129 -9.64 11.30 -23.02
CA SER A 129 -8.51 12.11 -22.59
C SER A 129 -8.86 13.08 -21.47
N TRP A 130 -7.88 13.40 -20.64
CA TRP A 130 -8.03 14.33 -19.52
C TRP A 130 -6.71 15.08 -19.25
N ALA A 131 -6.78 16.15 -18.47
CA ALA A 131 -5.58 16.79 -17.94
C ALA A 131 -5.01 15.89 -16.84
N TYR A 132 -3.74 15.50 -16.98
CA TYR A 132 -3.02 14.76 -15.94
C TYR A 132 -2.42 15.72 -14.90
N ASP A 133 -1.87 16.83 -15.39
CA ASP A 133 -1.47 18.02 -14.63
C ASP A 133 -1.62 19.26 -15.54
N GLU A 134 -1.11 20.42 -15.11
CA GLU A 134 -1.21 21.67 -15.87
C GLU A 134 -0.59 21.61 -17.28
N ASN A 135 0.43 20.78 -17.49
CA ASN A 135 1.24 20.73 -18.70
C ASN A 135 1.24 19.38 -19.41
N THR A 136 0.59 18.37 -18.83
CA THR A 136 0.57 16.99 -19.32
C THR A 136 -0.85 16.53 -19.59
N ARG A 137 -1.05 15.95 -20.78
CA ARG A 137 -2.34 15.39 -21.20
C ARG A 137 -2.28 13.87 -21.23
N ALA A 138 -3.25 13.24 -20.56
CA ALA A 138 -3.47 11.81 -20.64
C ALA A 138 -4.47 11.47 -21.76
N THR A 139 -4.21 10.42 -22.53
CA THR A 139 -5.10 9.93 -23.59
C THR A 139 -5.04 8.41 -23.69
N ILE A 140 -6.20 7.75 -23.79
CA ILE A 140 -6.29 6.34 -24.18
C ILE A 140 -5.99 6.26 -25.68
N THR A 141 -4.86 5.66 -26.06
CA THR A 141 -4.38 5.61 -27.45
C THR A 141 -4.59 4.26 -28.12
N SER A 142 -4.86 3.19 -27.36
CA SER A 142 -5.27 1.88 -27.86
C SER A 142 -6.07 1.13 -26.79
N LEU A 143 -7.04 0.30 -27.20
CA LEU A 143 -7.76 -0.61 -26.29
C LEU A 143 -7.18 -2.03 -26.24
N SER A 144 -6.35 -2.40 -27.22
CA SER A 144 -5.87 -3.76 -27.43
C SER A 144 -4.47 -3.70 -28.04
N LYS A 145 -3.50 -3.30 -27.24
CA LYS A 145 -2.09 -3.31 -27.61
C LYS A 145 -1.44 -4.60 -27.14
N GLU A 146 -0.83 -5.33 -28.05
CA GLU A 146 0.01 -6.47 -27.68
C GLU A 146 1.26 -6.02 -26.91
N VAL A 147 1.43 -6.56 -25.69
CA VAL A 147 2.59 -6.36 -24.82
C VAL A 147 3.17 -7.72 -24.45
N VAL A 148 4.43 -7.94 -24.81
CA VAL A 148 5.17 -9.16 -24.46
C VAL A 148 5.82 -8.98 -23.07
N THR A 149 5.61 -9.95 -22.19
CA THR A 149 6.20 -10.01 -20.84
C THR A 149 6.82 -11.38 -20.60
N ARG A 150 7.50 -11.56 -19.46
CA ARG A 150 7.98 -12.91 -19.05
C ARG A 150 6.85 -13.85 -18.65
N LEU A 151 5.67 -13.33 -18.33
CA LEU A 151 4.48 -14.09 -17.95
C LEU A 151 3.62 -14.50 -19.15
N GLY A 152 3.90 -13.93 -20.33
CA GLY A 152 3.15 -14.15 -21.56
C GLY A 152 2.85 -12.84 -22.30
N ASN A 153 2.02 -12.94 -23.33
CA ASN A 153 1.56 -11.79 -24.10
C ASN A 153 0.22 -11.32 -23.55
N TYR A 154 0.06 -10.01 -23.42
CA TYR A 154 -1.18 -9.37 -23.00
C TYR A 154 -1.72 -8.46 -24.10
N GLU A 155 -3.04 -8.39 -24.21
CA GLU A 155 -3.74 -7.30 -24.89
C GLU A 155 -4.05 -6.22 -23.85
N ALA A 156 -3.41 -5.06 -23.97
CA ALA A 156 -3.44 -4.01 -22.96
C ALA A 156 -4.08 -2.71 -23.46
N LEU A 157 -4.76 -2.03 -22.55
CA LEU A 157 -5.14 -0.63 -22.68
C LEU A 157 -3.87 0.23 -22.67
N GLU A 158 -3.65 1.02 -23.72
CA GLU A 158 -2.52 1.94 -23.84
C GLU A 158 -2.97 3.35 -23.43
N VAL A 159 -2.35 3.91 -22.40
CA VAL A 159 -2.55 5.30 -21.95
C VAL A 159 -1.26 6.08 -22.14
N THR A 160 -1.32 7.09 -22.99
CA THR A 160 -0.23 8.03 -23.24
C THR A 160 -0.41 9.28 -22.39
N LEU A 161 0.59 9.61 -21.59
CA LEU A 161 0.83 10.91 -20.98
C LEU A 161 1.82 11.68 -21.85
N GLU A 162 1.42 12.83 -22.38
CA GLU A 162 2.28 13.63 -23.26
C GLU A 162 2.30 15.10 -22.80
N GLY A 163 3.50 15.65 -22.68
CA GLY A 163 3.74 17.04 -22.28
C GLY A 163 5.02 17.57 -22.91
N GLU A 164 5.42 18.79 -22.55
CA GLU A 164 6.60 19.45 -23.17
C GLU A 164 7.92 18.70 -22.92
N GLN A 165 8.03 17.99 -21.80
CA GLN A 165 9.27 17.35 -21.37
C GLN A 165 9.44 15.90 -21.88
N GLY A 166 8.43 15.37 -22.56
CA GLY A 166 8.46 14.00 -23.07
C GLY A 166 7.10 13.31 -23.02
N LYS A 167 7.17 11.99 -23.13
CA LYS A 167 6.01 11.11 -23.23
C LYS A 167 6.20 9.90 -22.33
N THR A 168 5.19 9.57 -21.54
CA THR A 168 5.09 8.31 -20.81
C THR A 168 3.94 7.49 -21.36
N ILE A 169 4.16 6.20 -21.62
CA ILE A 169 3.14 5.27 -22.11
C ILE A 169 2.98 4.16 -21.08
N ASN A 170 1.78 4.03 -20.54
CA ASN A 170 1.40 2.98 -19.61
C ASN A 170 0.49 1.98 -20.28
N TYR A 171 0.75 0.69 -20.05
CA TYR A 171 -0.03 -0.41 -20.59
C TYR A 171 -0.70 -1.16 -19.45
N TYR A 172 -2.02 -1.18 -19.42
CA TYR A 172 -2.82 -1.87 -18.42
C TYR A 172 -3.48 -3.10 -19.04
N ALA A 173 -3.18 -4.28 -18.53
CA ALA A 173 -3.80 -5.51 -18.98
C ALA A 173 -4.93 -5.91 -18.03
N LYS A 174 -5.98 -6.50 -18.62
CA LYS A 174 -7.11 -7.02 -17.87
C LYS A 174 -6.66 -8.11 -16.88
N ASP A 175 -7.25 -8.10 -15.69
CA ASP A 175 -6.98 -9.00 -14.57
C ASP A 175 -5.52 -8.96 -14.05
N MET A 176 -4.71 -7.99 -14.51
CA MET A 176 -3.29 -7.90 -14.15
C MET A 176 -2.87 -6.52 -13.65
N GLY A 177 -3.46 -5.43 -14.17
CA GLY A 177 -2.99 -4.10 -13.83
C GLY A 177 -1.96 -3.57 -14.81
N LEU A 178 -1.06 -2.71 -14.32
CA LEU A 178 0.04 -2.17 -15.10
C LEU A 178 1.02 -3.28 -15.49
N VAL A 179 1.19 -3.53 -16.80
CA VAL A 179 2.11 -4.55 -17.31
C VAL A 179 3.37 -3.96 -17.94
N LYS A 180 3.33 -2.70 -18.36
CA LYS A 180 4.51 -2.01 -18.90
C LYS A 180 4.38 -0.50 -18.78
N THR A 181 5.51 0.16 -18.56
CA THR A 181 5.69 1.61 -18.71
C THR A 181 6.86 1.89 -19.64
N ILE A 182 6.72 2.90 -20.49
CA ILE A 182 7.81 3.44 -21.33
C ILE A 182 7.83 4.95 -21.17
N SER A 183 8.95 5.50 -20.72
CA SER A 183 9.19 6.94 -20.58
C SER A 183 10.23 7.39 -21.61
N LEU A 184 9.87 8.39 -22.40
CA LEU A 184 10.61 8.90 -23.54
C LEU A 184 10.82 10.40 -23.38
N GLY A 185 12.02 10.88 -23.70
CA GLY A 185 12.30 12.30 -23.83
C GLY A 185 13.59 12.55 -24.62
N ASP A 186 14.15 13.75 -24.48
CA ASP A 186 15.34 14.14 -25.24
C ASP A 186 16.56 13.30 -24.85
N GLY A 187 16.88 12.32 -25.69
CA GLY A 187 18.08 11.48 -25.55
C GLY A 187 17.94 10.35 -24.53
N TYR A 188 16.74 10.07 -24.02
CA TYR A 188 16.52 8.94 -23.12
C TYR A 188 15.24 8.17 -23.48
N GLU A 189 15.32 6.86 -23.25
CA GLU A 189 14.20 5.92 -23.25
C GLU A 189 14.43 4.98 -22.08
N VAL A 190 13.44 4.92 -21.19
CA VAL A 190 13.46 4.07 -20.00
C VAL A 190 12.18 3.26 -20.03
N SER A 191 12.26 1.96 -19.78
CA SER A 191 11.07 1.12 -19.74
C SER A 191 11.11 0.11 -18.60
N SER A 192 9.94 -0.28 -18.15
CA SER A 192 9.75 -1.28 -17.10
C SER A 192 8.65 -2.24 -17.55
N THR A 193 8.91 -3.54 -17.56
CA THR A 193 7.97 -4.56 -18.03
C THR A 193 7.75 -5.60 -16.94
N LEU A 194 6.48 -5.94 -16.67
CA LEU A 194 6.12 -6.93 -15.65
C LEU A 194 6.83 -8.27 -15.93
N SER A 195 7.41 -8.84 -14.89
CA SER A 195 8.30 -10.00 -14.99
C SER A 195 7.89 -11.14 -14.07
N SER A 196 7.36 -10.85 -12.87
CA SER A 196 6.75 -11.83 -11.97
C SER A 196 5.57 -11.22 -11.22
N VAL A 197 4.64 -12.10 -10.83
CA VAL A 197 3.59 -11.83 -9.84
C VAL A 197 3.59 -12.98 -8.85
N GLU A 198 3.81 -12.66 -7.59
CA GLU A 198 3.97 -13.62 -6.50
C GLU A 198 2.90 -13.35 -5.44
N ASN A 199 2.03 -14.33 -5.22
CA ASN A 199 0.93 -14.22 -4.25
C ASN A 199 1.35 -14.76 -2.87
N ASN A 200 0.67 -14.29 -1.83
CA ASN A 200 0.96 -14.61 -0.42
C ASN A 200 2.37 -14.19 0.01
N MET A 201 2.83 -13.04 -0.50
CA MET A 201 4.11 -12.44 -0.17
C MET A 201 3.91 -11.31 0.84
N PRO A 202 4.31 -11.49 2.11
CA PRO A 202 4.37 -10.39 3.06
C PRO A 202 5.52 -9.44 2.70
N LEU A 203 5.40 -8.19 3.14
CA LEU A 203 6.53 -7.28 3.21
C LEU A 203 7.45 -7.74 4.37
N ILE A 204 8.72 -7.99 4.05
CA ILE A 204 9.73 -8.32 5.06
C ILE A 204 10.54 -7.07 5.35
N GLN A 205 10.61 -6.66 6.61
CA GLN A 205 11.45 -5.54 7.05
C GLN A 205 12.38 -5.98 8.17
N THR A 206 13.50 -5.29 8.30
CA THR A 206 14.40 -5.46 9.44
C THR A 206 14.22 -4.27 10.37
N ILE A 207 13.93 -4.54 11.65
CA ILE A 207 13.94 -3.54 12.71
C ILE A 207 15.18 -3.72 13.57
N THR A 208 15.87 -2.62 13.86
CA THR A 208 16.92 -2.59 14.88
C THR A 208 16.28 -2.32 16.24
N LEU A 209 16.31 -3.30 17.13
CA LEU A 209 15.83 -3.14 18.50
C LEU A 209 16.99 -2.76 19.40
N PHE A 210 16.78 -1.75 20.22
CA PHE A 210 17.74 -1.28 21.22
C PHE A 210 17.34 -1.79 22.59
N TYR A 211 18.31 -2.24 23.40
CA TYR A 211 18.02 -2.77 24.73
C TYR A 211 19.13 -2.49 25.74
N PRO A 212 18.79 -2.35 27.04
CA PRO A 212 19.76 -2.00 28.06
C PRO A 212 20.72 -3.15 28.39
N ASN A 213 21.99 -2.82 28.62
CA ASN A 213 23.01 -3.71 29.17
C ASN A 213 23.27 -3.37 30.66
N ALA A 214 23.76 -4.35 31.42
CA ALA A 214 24.05 -4.24 32.85
C ALA A 214 25.16 -3.23 33.20
N ASP A 215 26.02 -2.88 32.24
CA ASP A 215 27.07 -1.87 32.41
C ASP A 215 26.58 -0.42 32.19
N GLY A 216 25.31 -0.25 31.82
CA GLY A 216 24.67 1.04 31.58
C GLY A 216 24.76 1.52 30.13
N SER A 217 25.23 0.70 29.20
CA SER A 217 25.17 0.94 27.75
C SER A 217 23.90 0.35 27.12
N LEU A 218 23.69 0.60 25.83
CA LEU A 218 22.65 -0.04 25.01
C LEU A 218 23.31 -0.97 23.98
N ASP A 219 22.75 -2.16 23.80
CA ASP A 219 23.09 -3.04 22.68
C ASP A 219 21.97 -3.02 21.63
N THR A 220 22.26 -3.61 20.47
CA THR A 220 21.29 -3.72 19.36
C THR A 220 21.14 -5.16 18.89
N ILE A 221 19.94 -5.48 18.42
CA ILE A 221 19.65 -6.72 17.70
C ILE A 221 18.77 -6.40 16.49
N ASP A 222 19.17 -6.91 15.33
CA ASP A 222 18.39 -6.80 14.10
C ASP A 222 17.41 -7.96 14.03
N VAL A 223 16.14 -7.64 13.83
CA VAL A 223 15.06 -8.62 13.82
C VAL A 223 14.23 -8.45 12.56
N GLN A 224 13.96 -9.56 11.88
CA GLN A 224 13.09 -9.57 10.72
C GLN A 224 11.64 -9.67 11.17
N ILE A 225 10.82 -8.79 10.61
CA ILE A 225 9.37 -8.79 10.79
C ILE A 225 8.68 -8.93 9.43
N GLU A 226 7.49 -9.50 9.47
CA GLU A 226 6.66 -9.74 8.30
C GLU A 226 5.35 -8.97 8.46
N PHE A 227 4.95 -8.27 7.39
CA PHE A 227 3.67 -7.59 7.29
C PHE A 227 2.88 -8.13 6.12
N ASN A 228 1.73 -8.73 6.40
CA ASN A 228 0.70 -8.96 5.41
C ASN A 228 -0.03 -7.65 5.11
N THR A 229 -0.76 -7.60 3.99
CA THR A 229 -1.63 -6.47 3.67
C THR A 229 -2.58 -6.20 4.83
N ASN A 230 -2.71 -4.93 5.21
CA ASN A 230 -3.48 -4.43 6.37
C ASN A 230 -2.91 -4.73 7.76
N ASP A 231 -1.77 -5.43 7.89
CA ASP A 231 -1.10 -5.52 9.19
C ASP A 231 -0.61 -4.12 9.61
N GLU A 232 -0.96 -3.71 10.84
CA GLU A 232 -0.56 -2.42 11.40
C GLU A 232 0.78 -2.54 12.17
N PRO A 233 1.64 -1.50 12.12
CA PRO A 233 2.94 -1.50 12.79
C PRO A 233 2.84 -1.77 14.29
N ILE A 234 1.80 -1.24 14.93
CA ILE A 234 1.55 -1.37 16.37
C ILE A 234 1.48 -2.84 16.80
N ASP A 235 0.71 -3.66 16.08
CA ASP A 235 0.48 -5.06 16.42
C ASP A 235 1.75 -5.90 16.22
N VAL A 236 2.47 -5.65 15.12
CA VAL A 236 3.68 -6.40 14.77
C VAL A 236 4.84 -6.02 15.69
N ILE A 237 5.03 -4.73 15.95
CA ILE A 237 6.09 -4.23 16.84
C ILE A 237 5.82 -4.66 18.28
N GLU A 238 4.60 -4.51 18.79
CA GLU A 238 4.25 -4.93 20.16
C GLU A 238 4.54 -6.42 20.34
N LYS A 239 4.01 -7.26 19.44
CA LYS A 239 4.24 -8.70 19.48
C LYS A 239 5.73 -9.04 19.46
N MET A 240 6.48 -8.40 18.56
CA MET A 240 7.90 -8.67 18.40
C MET A 240 8.70 -8.30 19.65
N VAL A 241 8.52 -7.09 20.17
CA VAL A 241 9.25 -6.62 21.34
C VAL A 241 8.95 -7.50 22.57
N LYS A 242 7.70 -7.95 22.73
CA LYS A 242 7.31 -8.89 23.80
C LYS A 242 7.94 -10.28 23.65
N GLU A 243 7.92 -10.85 22.45
CA GLU A 243 8.44 -12.20 22.20
C GLU A 243 9.94 -12.30 22.46
N LEU A 244 10.69 -11.22 22.20
CA LEU A 244 12.14 -11.26 22.41
C LEU A 244 12.53 -11.46 23.85
N SER A 245 11.70 -11.05 24.83
CA SER A 245 11.69 -11.37 26.29
C SER A 245 13.01 -11.38 27.07
N LEU A 246 14.16 -11.27 26.40
CA LEU A 246 15.52 -11.43 26.90
C LEU A 246 16.04 -10.12 27.50
N HIS A 247 15.40 -9.00 27.18
CA HIS A 247 15.90 -7.66 27.53
C HIS A 247 14.84 -6.71 28.12
N GLU A 248 13.63 -7.20 28.41
CA GLU A 248 12.56 -6.54 29.20
C GLU A 248 12.25 -5.06 28.85
N VAL A 249 12.35 -4.66 27.57
CA VAL A 249 12.00 -3.28 27.15
C VAL A 249 10.49 -3.03 27.27
N LEU A 250 9.65 -4.01 26.93
CA LEU A 250 8.23 -4.04 27.25
C LEU A 250 7.95 -5.26 28.12
N SER A 251 7.14 -5.09 29.16
CA SER A 251 6.68 -6.25 29.92
C SER A 251 5.67 -7.06 29.08
N PRO A 252 5.43 -8.34 29.41
CA PRO A 252 4.39 -9.13 28.75
C PRO A 252 2.99 -8.50 28.85
N ASN A 253 2.73 -7.70 29.89
CA ASN A 253 1.43 -7.06 30.13
C ASN A 253 1.33 -5.65 29.54
N THR A 254 2.46 -4.97 29.28
CA THR A 254 2.43 -3.65 28.62
C THR A 254 1.74 -3.74 27.27
N THR A 255 0.70 -2.95 27.03
CA THR A 255 0.10 -2.79 25.71
C THR A 255 0.51 -1.46 25.10
N ILE A 256 0.69 -1.42 23.78
CA ILE A 256 0.77 -0.20 23.00
C ILE A 256 -0.67 0.16 22.62
N ASN A 257 -1.20 1.22 23.24
CA ASN A 257 -2.56 1.69 22.99
C ASN A 257 -2.65 2.41 21.65
N GLU A 258 -1.60 3.16 21.29
CA GLU A 258 -1.52 3.94 20.06
C GLU A 258 -0.06 4.03 19.58
N LEU A 259 0.15 3.98 18.27
CA LEU A 259 1.43 4.21 17.62
C LEU A 259 1.18 4.82 16.24
N TYR A 260 1.66 6.04 16.01
CA TYR A 260 1.55 6.69 14.70
C TYR A 260 2.74 7.59 14.41
N PHE A 261 2.99 7.79 13.11
CA PHE A 261 3.91 8.78 12.59
C PHE A 261 3.18 10.09 12.32
N ASP A 262 3.67 11.20 12.88
CA ASP A 262 3.20 12.55 12.57
C ASP A 262 4.03 13.14 11.43
N GLU A 263 3.40 13.33 10.27
CA GLU A 263 4.09 13.85 9.08
C GLU A 263 4.44 15.34 9.21
N GLU A 264 3.66 16.14 9.94
CA GLU A 264 3.86 17.59 10.04
C GLU A 264 5.01 17.91 10.99
N GLU A 265 5.08 17.21 12.12
CA GLU A 265 6.14 17.37 13.12
C GLU A 265 7.37 16.49 12.83
N ASN A 266 7.25 15.54 11.90
CA ASN A 266 8.27 14.53 11.61
C ASN A 266 8.74 13.80 12.90
N SER A 267 7.76 13.33 13.66
CA SER A 267 7.91 12.70 14.96
C SER A 267 7.08 11.41 15.03
N VAL A 268 7.33 10.59 16.06
CA VAL A 268 6.52 9.40 16.34
C VAL A 268 5.87 9.56 17.69
N HIS A 269 4.61 9.17 17.78
CA HIS A 269 3.85 9.16 19.02
C HIS A 269 3.53 7.73 19.41
N VAL A 270 3.77 7.40 20.67
CA VAL A 270 3.47 6.10 21.25
C VAL A 270 2.76 6.28 22.60
N ASP A 271 1.59 5.68 22.74
CA ASP A 271 0.87 5.59 24.00
C ASP A 271 0.94 4.17 24.53
N LEU A 272 1.36 4.01 25.79
CA LEU A 272 1.49 2.71 26.44
C LEU A 272 0.53 2.60 27.62
N SER A 273 0.14 1.37 27.96
CA SER A 273 -0.64 1.11 29.18
C SER A 273 0.13 1.44 30.46
N GLU A 274 -0.57 1.79 31.55
CA GLU A 274 0.01 1.96 32.91
C GLU A 274 0.91 0.79 33.37
N ASP A 275 0.68 -0.42 32.85
CA ASP A 275 1.49 -1.60 33.15
C ASP A 275 2.98 -1.41 32.81
N PHE A 276 3.30 -0.57 31.82
CA PHE A 276 4.68 -0.17 31.51
C PHE A 276 5.39 0.42 32.73
N ILE A 277 4.77 1.39 33.41
CA ILE A 277 5.36 2.00 34.61
C ILE A 277 5.34 1.02 35.78
N ARG A 278 4.21 0.33 36.00
CA ARG A 278 4.01 -0.50 37.21
C ARG A 278 4.98 -1.67 37.26
N GLU A 279 5.29 -2.24 36.10
CA GLU A 279 6.08 -3.48 35.99
C GLU A 279 7.55 -3.19 35.73
N MET A 280 7.89 -1.99 35.25
CA MET A 280 9.27 -1.48 35.21
C MET A 280 9.74 -1.00 36.59
N ASN A 281 10.10 -1.93 37.48
CA ASN A 281 10.68 -1.60 38.78
C ASN A 281 12.20 -1.78 38.81
N ALA A 282 12.92 -0.98 38.01
CA ALA A 282 14.36 -1.13 37.81
C ALA A 282 15.22 0.04 38.35
N GLY A 283 14.60 1.01 39.03
CA GLY A 283 15.27 2.21 39.52
C GLY A 283 15.59 3.23 38.41
N ALA A 284 15.79 4.49 38.80
CA ALA A 284 15.89 5.64 37.88
C ALA A 284 16.85 5.46 36.69
N SER A 285 18.04 4.90 36.94
CA SER A 285 19.06 4.77 35.88
C SER A 285 18.69 3.73 34.83
N PHE A 286 18.11 2.60 35.22
CA PHE A 286 17.72 1.56 34.28
C PHE A 286 16.43 1.94 33.54
N GLU A 287 15.50 2.60 34.24
CA GLU A 287 14.29 3.17 33.65
C GLU A 287 14.62 4.14 32.50
N ALA A 288 15.60 5.03 32.69
CA ALA A 288 16.09 5.92 31.64
C ALA A 288 16.64 5.16 30.42
N LEU A 289 17.32 4.02 30.63
CA LEU A 289 17.82 3.20 29.53
C LEU A 289 16.70 2.50 28.78
N ILE A 290 15.65 2.01 29.46
CA ILE A 290 14.47 1.42 28.80
C ILE A 290 13.75 2.48 27.94
N LEU A 291 13.54 3.69 28.48
CA LEU A 291 12.96 4.79 27.71
C LEU A 291 13.81 5.15 26.48
N GLN A 292 15.13 5.21 26.65
CA GLN A 292 16.04 5.47 25.53
C GLN A 292 16.02 4.32 24.50
N SER A 293 15.93 3.07 24.94
CA SER A 293 15.77 1.89 24.09
C SER A 293 14.52 1.96 23.23
N LEU A 294 13.37 2.27 23.83
CA LEU A 294 12.12 2.46 23.10
C LEU A 294 12.22 3.62 22.10
N THR A 295 12.74 4.77 22.57
CA THR A 295 12.94 5.98 21.76
C THR A 295 13.83 5.70 20.55
N ASN A 296 14.97 5.04 20.74
CA ASN A 296 15.90 4.71 19.67
C ASN A 296 15.33 3.68 18.70
N THR A 297 14.56 2.72 19.20
CA THR A 297 13.92 1.70 18.36
C THR A 297 12.90 2.33 17.42
N LEU A 298 11.95 3.09 17.96
CA LEU A 298 10.91 3.75 17.16
C LEU A 298 11.52 4.84 16.27
N GLY A 299 12.41 5.66 16.82
CA GLY A 299 13.11 6.70 16.07
C GLY A 299 13.93 6.15 14.91
N ASN A 300 14.63 5.02 15.11
CA ASN A 300 15.36 4.35 14.04
C ASN A 300 14.42 3.75 12.98
N TYR A 301 13.33 3.10 13.40
CA TYR A 301 12.38 2.48 12.48
C TYR A 301 11.70 3.51 11.57
N TYR A 302 11.18 4.60 12.15
CA TYR A 302 10.48 5.65 11.41
C TYR A 302 11.41 6.70 10.79
N GLY A 303 12.70 6.71 11.16
CA GLY A 303 13.67 7.69 10.65
C GLY A 303 13.49 9.09 11.23
N VAL A 304 13.01 9.20 12.47
CA VAL A 304 12.74 10.48 13.16
C VAL A 304 13.75 10.75 14.27
N GLY A 305 13.85 12.01 14.70
CA GLY A 305 14.71 12.42 15.83
C GLY A 305 13.96 12.52 17.17
N GLU A 306 12.63 12.57 17.13
CA GLU A 306 11.78 12.85 18.29
C GLU A 306 10.69 11.78 18.42
N VAL A 307 10.53 11.25 19.64
CA VAL A 307 9.49 10.28 20.00
C VAL A 307 8.73 10.80 21.22
N TYR A 308 7.42 10.95 21.10
CA TYR A 308 6.53 11.35 22.18
C TYR A 308 5.96 10.10 22.85
N ILE A 309 6.18 9.99 24.16
CA ILE A 309 5.77 8.82 24.96
C ILE A 309 4.72 9.28 25.97
N THR A 310 3.54 8.68 25.89
CA THR A 310 2.42 8.91 26.81
C THR A 310 2.01 7.60 27.48
N ILE A 311 1.27 7.72 28.59
CA ILE A 311 0.72 6.58 29.34
C ILE A 311 -0.78 6.77 29.51
N ASP A 312 -1.57 5.86 28.94
CA ASP A 312 -3.04 5.91 28.94
C ASP A 312 -3.60 7.31 28.57
N GLY A 313 -2.99 7.94 27.56
CA GLY A 313 -3.31 9.28 27.07
C GLY A 313 -2.81 10.45 27.93
N GLY A 314 -2.11 10.17 29.02
CA GLY A 314 -1.49 11.15 29.91
C GLY A 314 0.02 11.27 29.73
N PRO A 315 0.66 12.29 30.32
CA PRO A 315 2.12 12.40 30.31
C PRO A 315 2.78 11.21 31.04
N TYR A 316 4.00 10.86 30.65
CA TYR A 316 4.76 9.85 31.37
C TYR A 316 5.19 10.38 32.74
N GLU A 317 4.73 9.72 33.82
CA GLU A 317 5.12 10.03 35.19
C GLU A 317 5.34 8.73 35.99
N SER A 318 6.59 8.49 36.38
CA SER A 318 6.97 7.38 37.25
C SER A 318 7.46 7.88 38.62
N GLY A 319 7.91 6.97 39.47
CA GLY A 319 8.57 7.30 40.73
C GLY A 319 9.93 8.01 40.57
N HIS A 320 10.51 8.06 39.37
CA HIS A 320 11.85 8.59 39.13
C HIS A 320 11.95 9.62 37.99
N ILE A 321 11.11 9.48 36.95
CA ILE A 321 11.19 10.26 35.72
C ILE A 321 9.81 10.86 35.43
N ILE A 322 9.83 12.11 34.96
CA ILE A 322 8.66 12.82 34.46
C ILE A 322 9.02 13.34 33.08
N ILE A 323 8.23 12.97 32.08
CA ILE A 323 8.26 13.59 30.74
C ILE A 323 6.98 14.40 30.65
N ARG A 324 7.11 15.71 30.48
CA ARG A 324 5.94 16.60 30.48
C ARG A 324 5.13 16.42 29.20
N GLU A 325 3.88 16.84 29.25
CA GLU A 325 3.04 16.94 28.07
C GLU A 325 3.73 17.81 26.99
N GLY A 326 3.84 17.27 25.78
CA GLY A 326 4.54 17.90 24.65
C GLY A 326 6.07 17.93 24.77
N GLU A 327 6.68 17.20 25.72
CA GLU A 327 8.13 17.04 25.80
C GLU A 327 8.56 15.77 25.03
N PRO A 328 9.35 15.89 23.95
CA PRO A 328 9.82 14.71 23.21
C PRO A 328 10.96 14.00 23.93
N SER A 329 11.00 12.68 23.79
CA SER A 329 12.20 11.88 24.01
C SER A 329 13.06 11.90 22.74
N LEU A 330 14.33 12.27 22.88
CA LEU A 330 15.23 12.44 21.73
C LEU A 330 15.98 11.14 21.42
N VAL A 331 16.07 10.85 20.12
CA VAL A 331 16.90 9.75 19.63
C VAL A 331 18.37 10.05 19.89
N ASN A 332 19.05 9.12 20.56
CA ASN A 332 20.45 9.28 20.92
C ASN A 332 21.21 7.95 20.89
N PHE A 333 22.21 7.86 20.01
CA PHE A 333 23.02 6.66 19.82
C PHE A 333 24.40 6.71 20.51
N ASP A 334 24.72 7.75 21.28
CA ASP A 334 26.06 7.94 21.88
C ASP A 334 26.44 6.83 22.86
N ASN A 335 25.44 6.22 23.51
CA ASN A 335 25.63 5.15 24.50
C ASN A 335 25.33 3.76 23.92
N VAL A 336 25.27 3.63 22.59
CA VAL A 336 25.02 2.36 21.91
C VAL A 336 26.35 1.70 21.59
N ASN A 337 26.53 0.47 22.05
CA ASN A 337 27.71 -0.31 21.73
C ASN A 337 27.79 -0.63 20.23
N PRO A 338 29.00 -0.73 19.66
CA PRO A 338 29.16 -1.19 18.30
C PRO A 338 28.53 -2.57 18.11
N LYS A 339 27.85 -2.79 16.98
CA LYS A 339 27.41 -4.15 16.58
C LYS A 339 28.63 -5.08 16.51
N GLU A 340 28.55 -6.24 17.17
CA GLU A 340 29.58 -7.29 17.13
C GLU A 340 29.77 -7.90 15.74
#